data_AF-A0A5J6P526-F1
#
_entry.id   AF-A0A5J6P526-F1
#
_cell.length_a   1.000
_cell.length_b   1.000
_cell.length_c   1.000
_cell.angle_alpha   90.00
_cell.angle_beta   90.00
_cell.angle_gamma   90.00
#
_symmetry.space_group_name_H-M   'P 1'
#
loop_
_entity.id
_entity.type
_entity.pdbx_description
1 polymer ?
#
loop_
_entity_poly.entity_id
_entity_poly.type
_entity_poly.pdbx_seq_one_letter_code
_entity_poly.pdbx_strand_id
1 'polypeptide(L)'
;MKKTFKLNIEGKHPERLFEAIKHEVRKYVKRERNKALPAGSNYWAFDCRFGATEAEAEEVRLAVIIDLMDKIKAAGGEGFYVEILARAATRKPRAYDDDLDNDEDLGD
;
A
#
# COMPACT_ATOMS: atom_id res chain seq x y z
N MET A 1 6.28 1.09 9.20
CA MET A 1 7.19 2.23 8.93
C MET A 1 6.33 3.46 8.75
N LYS A 2 6.63 4.55 9.45
CA LYS A 2 5.97 5.86 9.28
C LYS A 2 7.06 6.89 9.05
N LYS A 3 7.03 7.62 7.93
CA LYS A 3 8.11 8.53 7.58
C LYS A 3 7.64 9.60 6.61
N THR A 4 8.01 10.83 6.92
CA THR A 4 7.87 11.98 6.01
C THR A 4 9.17 12.18 5.26
N PHE A 5 9.08 12.32 3.94
CA PHE A 5 10.21 12.56 3.06
C PHE A 5 10.08 13.95 2.43
N LYS A 6 11.19 14.66 2.34
CA LYS A 6 11.27 15.95 1.65
C LYS A 6 12.00 15.75 0.33
N LEU A 7 11.32 16.02 -0.78
CA LEU A 7 11.88 15.91 -2.12
C LEU A 7 12.71 17.12 -2.49
N ASN A 8 12.29 18.31 -2.09
CA ASN A 8 12.99 19.55 -2.38
C ASN A 8 13.95 19.87 -1.21
N ILE A 9 15.18 19.37 -1.30
CA ILE A 9 16.26 19.72 -0.37
C ILE A 9 17.32 20.47 -1.15
N GLU A 10 17.43 21.78 -0.88
CA GLU A 10 18.43 22.66 -1.48
C GLU A 10 19.85 22.07 -1.26
N GLY A 11 20.54 21.76 -2.36
CA GLY A 11 21.89 21.17 -2.32
C GLY A 11 21.99 19.64 -2.34
N LYS A 12 20.87 18.88 -2.44
CA LYS A 12 20.90 17.41 -2.65
C LYS A 12 20.24 17.02 -3.97
N HIS A 13 20.70 15.91 -4.57
CA HIS A 13 20.08 15.34 -5.77
C HIS A 13 18.73 14.68 -5.42
N PRO A 14 17.57 15.29 -5.77
CA PRO A 14 16.25 14.76 -5.44
C PRO A 14 16.04 13.37 -6.04
N GLU A 15 16.63 13.12 -7.21
CA GLU A 15 16.63 11.82 -7.91
C GLU A 15 17.16 10.68 -7.03
N ARG A 16 18.32 10.89 -6.38
CA ARG A 16 18.92 9.86 -5.51
C ARG A 16 18.12 9.63 -4.25
N LEU A 17 17.55 10.69 -3.69
CA LEU A 17 16.69 10.57 -2.53
C LEU A 17 15.45 9.76 -2.87
N PHE A 18 14.84 10.05 -4.02
CA PHE A 18 13.67 9.33 -4.51
C PHE A 18 13.93 7.84 -4.71
N GLU A 19 15.04 7.47 -5.36
CA GLU A 19 15.45 6.08 -5.50
C GLU A 19 15.65 5.41 -4.13
N ALA A 20 16.31 6.10 -3.19
CA ALA A 20 16.51 5.57 -1.85
C ALA A 20 15.18 5.26 -1.14
N ILE A 21 14.17 6.14 -1.28
CA ILE A 21 12.84 5.94 -0.70
C ILE A 21 12.13 4.75 -1.32
N LYS A 22 12.14 4.64 -2.66
CA LYS A 22 11.59 3.48 -3.37
C LYS A 22 12.25 2.18 -2.92
N HIS A 23 13.57 2.19 -2.77
CA HIS A 23 14.31 1.04 -2.24
C HIS A 23 13.95 0.72 -0.79
N GLU A 24 13.77 1.73 0.07
CA GLU A 24 13.38 1.58 1.48
C GLU A 24 12.00 0.92 1.59
N VAL A 25 11.01 1.40 0.83
CA VAL A 25 9.65 0.84 0.75
C VAL A 25 9.69 -0.62 0.29
N ARG A 26 10.38 -0.91 -0.82
CA ARG A 26 10.51 -2.28 -1.34
C ARG A 26 11.20 -3.21 -0.34
N LYS A 27 12.24 -2.72 0.34
CA LYS A 27 12.96 -3.49 1.36
C LYS A 27 12.08 -3.78 2.57
N TYR A 28 11.28 -2.81 3.01
CA TYR A 28 10.32 -2.99 4.09
C TYR A 28 9.29 -4.07 3.75
N VAL A 29 8.61 -3.95 2.62
CA VAL A 29 7.60 -4.93 2.17
C VAL A 29 8.21 -6.32 2.05
N LYS A 30 9.38 -6.44 1.40
CA LYS A 30 10.06 -7.73 1.24
C LYS A 30 10.41 -8.35 2.60
N ARG A 31 10.90 -7.55 3.55
CA ARG A 31 11.24 -8.03 4.89
C ARG A 31 10.01 -8.55 5.62
N GLU A 32 8.89 -7.82 5.56
CA GLU A 32 7.66 -8.24 6.23
C GLU A 32 7.06 -9.49 5.58
N ARG A 33 7.04 -9.59 4.24
CA ARG A 33 6.59 -10.80 3.53
C ARG A 33 7.44 -12.04 3.82
N ASN A 34 8.73 -11.85 4.07
CA ASN A 34 9.64 -12.94 4.43
C ASN A 34 9.50 -13.40 5.90
N LYS A 35 8.72 -12.71 6.74
CA LYS A 35 8.48 -13.17 8.11
C LYS A 35 7.57 -14.38 8.11
N ALA A 36 7.82 -15.28 9.05
CA ALA A 36 6.94 -16.41 9.32
C ALA A 36 5.54 -15.88 9.65
N LEU A 37 4.54 -16.37 8.91
CA LEU A 37 3.15 -16.08 9.18
C LEU A 37 2.76 -16.74 10.51
N PRO A 38 2.10 -16.03 11.44
CA PRO A 38 1.56 -16.64 12.65
C PRO A 38 0.56 -17.74 12.30
N ALA A 39 0.47 -18.78 13.14
CA ALA A 39 -0.50 -19.86 12.95
C ALA A 39 -1.92 -19.30 12.83
N GLY A 40 -2.62 -19.64 11.74
CA GLY A 40 -3.97 -19.16 11.43
C GLY A 40 -4.04 -17.90 10.55
N SER A 41 -2.91 -17.24 10.25
CA SER A 41 -2.85 -16.15 9.27
C SER A 41 -2.43 -16.65 7.89
N ASN A 42 -3.21 -16.30 6.87
CA ASN A 42 -2.97 -16.75 5.49
C ASN A 42 -2.14 -15.73 4.68
N TYR A 43 -2.15 -14.45 5.08
CA TYR A 43 -1.39 -13.41 4.38
C TYR A 43 -1.03 -12.22 5.28
N TRP A 44 0.00 -11.47 4.87
CA TRP A 44 0.33 -10.16 5.42
C TRP A 44 -0.49 -9.10 4.69
N ALA A 45 -1.43 -8.47 5.39
CA ALA A 45 -2.06 -7.24 4.94
C ALA A 45 -1.10 -6.07 5.16
N PHE A 46 -1.12 -5.11 4.24
CA PHE A 46 -0.30 -3.91 4.32
C PHE A 46 -1.23 -2.70 4.29
N ASP A 47 -1.47 -2.11 5.46
CA ASP A 47 -2.20 -0.87 5.58
C ASP A 47 -1.23 0.25 5.19
N CYS A 48 -1.46 0.82 4.01
CA CYS A 48 -0.59 1.82 3.42
C CYS A 48 -1.30 3.17 3.42
N ARG A 49 -0.65 4.23 3.89
CA ARG A 49 -1.16 5.59 3.80
C ARG A 49 -0.17 6.49 3.10
N PHE A 50 -0.67 7.37 2.24
CA PHE A 50 0.12 8.28 1.43
C PHE A 50 -0.58 9.63 1.34
N GLY A 51 0.20 10.71 1.42
CA GLY A 51 -0.30 12.07 1.24
C GLY A 51 0.84 13.06 1.08
N ALA A 52 0.54 14.31 0.73
CA ALA A 52 1.56 15.37 0.73
C ALA A 52 2.05 15.64 2.17
N THR A 53 1.16 15.52 3.15
CA THR A 53 1.44 15.64 4.59
C THR A 53 0.81 14.50 5.37
N GLU A 54 1.15 14.36 6.66
CA GLU A 54 0.54 13.37 7.56
C GLU A 54 -0.97 13.60 7.74
N ALA A 55 -1.42 14.86 7.72
CA ALA A 55 -2.83 15.22 7.85
C ALA A 55 -3.64 14.88 6.59
N GLU A 56 -3.04 15.03 5.42
CA GLU A 56 -3.64 14.68 4.11
C GLU A 56 -3.36 13.23 3.71
N ALA A 57 -2.83 12.40 4.62
CA ALA A 57 -2.48 11.03 4.32
C ALA A 57 -3.73 10.14 4.23
N GLU A 58 -4.06 9.75 3.01
CA GLU A 58 -5.17 8.85 2.70
C GLU A 58 -4.72 7.39 2.68
N GLU A 59 -5.66 6.48 2.95
CA GLU A 59 -5.40 5.04 2.84
C GLU A 59 -5.37 4.62 1.38
N VAL A 60 -4.24 4.07 0.96
CA VAL A 60 -3.97 3.72 -0.44
C VAL A 60 -3.46 2.28 -0.52
N ARG A 61 -3.44 1.71 -1.72
CA ARG A 61 -2.87 0.38 -1.94
C ARG A 61 -1.35 0.46 -2.07
N LEU A 62 -0.65 -0.56 -1.61
CA LEU A 62 0.81 -0.65 -1.75
C LEU A 62 1.29 -0.47 -3.20
N ALA A 63 0.56 -1.06 -4.15
CA ALA A 63 0.89 -0.98 -5.57
C ALA A 63 0.88 0.45 -6.12
N VAL A 64 0.02 1.32 -5.58
CA VAL A 64 -0.12 2.71 -6.06
C VAL A 64 0.80 3.69 -5.32
N ILE A 65 1.47 3.29 -4.23
CA ILE A 65 2.40 4.18 -3.51
C ILE A 65 3.49 4.69 -4.46
N ILE A 66 4.10 3.80 -5.25
CA ILE A 66 5.18 4.17 -6.17
C ILE A 66 4.66 5.16 -7.22
N ASP A 67 3.49 4.90 -7.79
CA ASP A 67 2.87 5.78 -8.79
C ASP A 67 2.52 7.16 -8.20
N LEU A 68 2.00 7.21 -6.97
CA LEU A 68 1.69 8.46 -6.27
C LEU A 68 2.95 9.26 -5.94
N MET A 69 4.02 8.58 -5.54
CA MET A 69 5.33 9.18 -5.35
C MET A 69 5.87 9.81 -6.64
N ASP A 70 5.78 9.09 -7.77
CA ASP A 70 6.18 9.59 -9.09
C ASP A 70 5.34 10.81 -9.50
N LYS A 71 4.02 10.80 -9.21
CA LYS A 71 3.13 11.94 -9.45
C LYS A 71 3.52 13.18 -8.64
N ILE A 72 3.78 13.05 -7.34
CA ILE A 72 4.19 14.19 -6.52
C ILE A 72 5.52 14.75 -7.02
N LYS A 73 6.48 13.89 -7.38
CA LYS A 73 7.75 14.31 -7.96
C LYS A 73 7.56 15.04 -9.29
N ALA A 74 6.72 14.51 -10.18
CA ALA A 74 6.40 15.15 -11.47
C ALA A 74 5.68 16.50 -11.30
N ALA A 75 4.87 16.63 -10.25
CA ALA A 75 4.22 17.88 -9.86
C ALA A 75 5.16 18.89 -9.19
N GLY A 76 6.43 18.53 -8.92
CA GLY A 76 7.38 19.38 -8.21
C GLY A 76 7.09 19.54 -6.71
N GLY A 77 6.40 18.57 -6.09
CA GLY A 77 6.05 18.64 -4.68
C GLY A 77 7.26 18.70 -3.76
N GLU A 78 7.15 19.46 -2.67
CA GLU A 78 8.24 19.69 -1.71
C GLU A 78 8.58 18.44 -0.89
N GLY A 79 7.61 17.54 -0.72
CA GLY A 79 7.72 16.32 0.07
C GLY A 79 6.42 15.53 0.07
N PHE A 80 6.45 14.40 0.77
CA PHE A 80 5.29 13.52 0.95
C PHE A 80 5.44 12.67 2.21
N TYR A 81 4.32 12.18 2.70
CA TYR A 81 4.23 11.25 3.81
C TYR A 81 3.98 9.83 3.31
N VAL A 82 4.71 8.85 3.87
CA VAL A 82 4.49 7.43 3.65
C VAL A 82 4.31 6.72 5.00
N GLU A 83 3.26 5.90 5.07
CA GLU A 83 3.04 4.98 6.17
C GLU A 83 2.71 3.59 5.62
N ILE A 84 3.42 2.57 6.10
CA ILE A 84 3.20 1.18 5.73
C ILE A 84 3.21 0.36 7.01
N LEU A 85 2.06 -0.21 7.37
CA LEU A 85 1.90 -1.09 8.52
C LEU A 85 1.60 -2.51 8.05
N ALA A 86 2.48 -3.44 8.42
CA ALA A 86 2.23 -4.86 8.19
C ALA A 86 1.33 -5.41 9.30
N ARG A 87 0.22 -6.03 8.92
CA ARG A 87 -0.72 -6.70 9.81
C ARG A 87 -0.90 -8.14 9.36
N ALA A 88 -0.80 -9.08 10.31
CA ALA A 88 -1.16 -10.47 10.04
C ALA A 88 -2.68 -10.52 9.85
N ALA A 89 -3.13 -10.91 8.66
CA ALA A 89 -4.53 -10.93 8.30
C ALA A 89 -4.99 -12.35 8.00
N THR A 90 -6.19 -12.66 8.48
CA THR A 90 -6.88 -13.91 8.21
C THR A 90 -7.94 -13.62 7.15
N ARG A 91 -7.82 -14.22 5.97
CA ARG A 91 -8.92 -14.16 4.99
C ARG A 91 -9.99 -15.09 5.53
N LYS A 92 -11.07 -14.54 6.11
CA LYS A 92 -12.29 -15.34 6.23
C LYS A 92 -12.66 -15.80 4.82
N PRO A 93 -12.93 -17.10 4.59
CA PRO A 93 -13.52 -17.51 3.34
C PRO A 93 -14.76 -16.64 3.14
N ARG A 94 -14.89 -16.07 1.94
CA ARG A 94 -16.12 -15.38 1.54
C ARG A 94 -17.19 -16.45 1.68
N ALA A 95 -18.10 -16.30 2.65
CA ALA A 95 -19.29 -17.13 2.67
C ALA A 95 -19.94 -16.93 1.31
N TYR A 96 -20.10 -18.04 0.57
CA TYR A 96 -20.98 -18.09 -0.58
C TYR A 96 -22.39 -17.89 -0.01
N ASP A 97 -22.81 -16.64 0.14
CA ASP A 97 -24.23 -16.30 0.14
C ASP A 97 -24.59 -16.15 -1.34
N ASP A 98 -24.83 -17.29 -1.98
CA ASP A 98 -25.46 -17.37 -3.31
C ASP A 98 -26.69 -18.26 -3.15
N ASP A 99 -27.59 -17.82 -2.28
CA ASP A 99 -28.96 -18.29 -2.21
C ASP A 99 -29.82 -17.25 -2.95
N LEU A 100 -30.52 -17.74 -3.99
CA LEU A 100 -31.71 -17.18 -4.64
C LEU A 100 -31.48 -16.19 -5.79
N ASP A 101 -31.45 -16.72 -7.02
CA ASP A 101 -32.46 -16.32 -8.01
C ASP A 101 -33.14 -17.57 -8.58
N ASN A 102 -34.47 -17.48 -8.56
CA ASN A 102 -35.48 -18.51 -8.69
C ASN A 102 -36.18 -18.39 -10.05
N ASP A 103 -36.64 -19.54 -10.56
CA ASP A 103 -37.71 -19.75 -11.57
C ASP A 103 -37.57 -19.13 -12.99
N GLU A 104 -37.39 -20.00 -14.00
CA GLU A 104 -38.30 -20.20 -15.16
C GLU A 104 -37.56 -20.92 -16.31
N ASP A 105 -38.07 -22.08 -16.75
CA ASP A 105 -38.45 -22.38 -18.16
C ASP A 105 -38.49 -23.92 -18.47
N LEU A 106 -39.70 -24.48 -18.36
CA LEU A 106 -40.41 -25.39 -19.29
C LEU A 106 -39.74 -26.58 -20.04
N GLY A 107 -40.46 -27.72 -19.98
CA GLY A 107 -40.59 -28.75 -21.05
C GLY A 107 -39.78 -30.02 -20.81
N ASP A 108 -40.32 -31.25 -20.78
CA ASP A 108 -41.56 -31.87 -21.30
C ASP A 108 -42.00 -33.01 -20.34
#